data_AF-A0A533Y5P2-F1
#
_entry.id   AF-A0A533Y5P2-F1
#
_cell.length_a   1.000
_cell.length_b   1.000
_cell.length_c   1.000
_cell.angle_alpha   90.00
_cell.angle_beta   90.00
_cell.angle_gamma   90.00
#
_symmetry.space_group_name_H-M   'P 1'
#
loop_
_entity.id
_entity.type
_entity.pdbx_description
1 polymer ?
#
loop_
_entity_poly.entity_id
_entity_poly.type
_entity_poly.pdbx_seq_one_letter_code
_entity_poly.pdbx_strand_id
1 'polypeptide(L)' 'GVVSMIDQFLRPWLIGQAVQIPVLFLVFSVLGGLALYGLIGLFVGPVLVSLLMTAIQIYREEYHNAETDTPASPATPP' A
#
# COMPACT_ATOMS: atom_id res chain seq x y z
N GLY A 1 -21.60 5.20 22.42
CA GLY A 1 -21.83 5.73 21.06
C GLY A 1 -21.33 4.70 20.07
N VAL A 2 -22.25 3.99 19.41
CA VAL A 2 -21.96 2.86 18.51
C VAL A 2 -21.29 3.30 17.21
N VAL A 3 -21.38 4.60 16.89
CA VAL A 3 -20.85 5.24 15.68
C VAL A 3 -19.31 5.21 15.64
N SER A 4 -18.63 5.38 16.78
CA SER A 4 -17.16 5.44 16.82
C SER A 4 -16.46 4.09 16.56
N MET A 5 -17.13 2.96 16.81
CA MET A 5 -16.57 1.62 16.57
C MET A 5 -16.61 1.26 15.08
N ILE A 6 -17.67 1.68 14.39
CA ILE A 6 -17.89 1.44 12.97
C ILE A 6 -16.84 2.22 12.16
N ASP A 7 -16.59 3.49 12.50
CA ASP A 7 -15.55 4.30 11.83
C ASP A 7 -14.14 3.72 11.99
N GLN A 8 -13.85 3.08 13.13
CA GLN A 8 -12.56 2.45 13.40
C GLN A 8 -12.37 1.10 12.69
N PHE A 9 -13.46 0.41 12.34
CA PHE A 9 -13.47 -0.86 11.60
C PHE A 9 -13.54 -0.68 10.07
N LEU A 10 -14.14 0.42 9.61
CA LEU A 10 -14.25 0.74 8.19
C LEU A 10 -12.88 1.08 7.56
N ARG A 11 -12.03 1.82 8.28
CA ARG A 11 -10.66 2.14 7.83
C ARG A 11 -9.86 0.88 7.44
N PRO A 12 -9.70 -0.13 8.30
CA PRO A 12 -8.92 -1.32 7.96
C PRO A 12 -9.56 -2.20 6.88
N TRP A 13 -10.89 -2.19 6.70
CA TRP A 13 -11.52 -2.94 5.61
C TRP A 13 -11.35 -2.26 4.25
N LEU A 14 -11.47 -0.93 4.20
CA LEU A 14 -11.26 -0.14 2.98
C LEU A 14 -9.77 -0.12 2.56
N ILE A 15 -8.87 -0.18 3.53
CA ILE A 15 -7.41 -0.31 3.33
C ILE A 15 -6.99 -1.79 3.19
N GLY A 16 -7.87 -2.75 3.49
CA GLY A 16 -7.60 -4.19 3.56
C GLY A 16 -7.20 -4.87 2.24
N GLN A 17 -7.23 -4.14 1.13
CA GLN A 17 -6.54 -4.53 -0.10
C GLN A 17 -5.07 -4.07 -0.11
N ALA A 18 -4.50 -3.82 1.08
CA ALA A 18 -3.11 -3.48 1.31
C ALA A 18 -2.23 -4.65 0.88
N VAL A 19 -1.69 -4.52 -0.34
CA VAL A 19 -0.45 -5.11 -0.83
C VAL A 19 -0.25 -6.52 -0.27
N GLN A 20 -1.00 -7.50 -0.80
CA GLN A 20 -0.46 -8.85 -0.85
C GLN A 20 0.87 -8.69 -1.58
N ILE A 21 2.01 -8.76 -0.87
CA ILE A 21 3.33 -8.79 -1.51
C ILE A 21 3.21 -9.93 -2.49
N PRO A 22 3.11 -9.65 -3.81
CA PRO A 22 2.85 -10.72 -4.76
C PRO A 22 4.01 -11.67 -4.60
N VAL A 23 3.76 -12.96 -4.40
CA VAL A 23 4.80 -13.96 -4.13
C VAL A 23 5.96 -13.84 -5.11
N LEU A 24 5.67 -13.40 -6.35
CA LEU A 24 6.64 -13.01 -7.35
C LEU A 24 7.70 -12.02 -6.86
N PHE A 25 7.33 -10.93 -6.19
CA PHE A 25 8.29 -9.95 -5.67
C PHE A 25 9.18 -10.55 -4.59
N LEU A 26 8.65 -11.41 -3.72
CA LEU A 26 9.46 -12.12 -2.74
C LEU A 26 10.46 -13.07 -3.41
N VAL A 27 10.00 -13.83 -4.40
CA VAL A 27 10.86 -14.76 -5.16
C VAL A 27 11.91 -14.00 -5.96
N PHE A 28 11.53 -12.93 -6.68
CA PHE A 28 12.47 -12.07 -7.40
C PHE A 28 13.48 -11.42 -6.48
N SER A 29 13.05 -11.00 -5.31
CA SER A 29 13.90 -10.39 -4.30
C SER A 29 14.96 -11.36 -3.79
N VAL A 30 14.56 -12.60 -3.49
CA VAL A 30 15.49 -13.67 -3.06
C VAL A 30 16.43 -14.08 -4.19
N LEU A 31 15.90 -14.35 -5.40
CA LEU A 31 16.71 -14.77 -6.55
C LEU A 31 17.65 -13.66 -7.02
N GLY A 32 17.16 -12.42 -7.10
CA GLY A 32 17.95 -11.25 -7.48
C GLY A 32 18.99 -10.90 -6.43
N GLY A 33 18.63 -10.96 -5.15
CA GLY A 33 19.58 -10.79 -4.05
C GLY A 33 20.69 -11.84 -4.11
N LEU A 34 20.32 -13.11 -4.30
CA LEU A 34 21.28 -14.20 -4.44
C LEU A 34 22.22 -14.01 -5.64
N ALA A 35 21.69 -13.55 -6.78
CA ALA A 35 22.49 -13.31 -7.98
C ALA A 35 23.45 -12.12 -7.86
N LEU A 36 23.07 -11.06 -7.14
CA LEU A 36 23.87 -9.84 -7.00
C LEU A 36 24.87 -9.88 -5.82
N TYR A 37 24.45 -10.46 -4.68
CA TYR A 37 25.16 -10.40 -3.41
C TYR A 37 25.42 -11.77 -2.77
N GLY A 38 25.09 -12.88 -3.45
CA GLY A 38 25.25 -14.23 -2.92
C GLY A 38 24.37 -14.49 -1.70
N LEU A 39 24.87 -15.27 -0.74
CA LEU A 39 24.11 -15.66 0.47
C LEU A 39 23.58 -14.46 1.28
N ILE A 40 24.33 -13.35 1.33
CA ILE A 40 23.92 -12.12 2.02
C ILE A 40 22.66 -11.51 1.36
N GLY A 41 22.55 -11.69 0.05
CA GLY A 41 21.41 -11.25 -0.75
C GLY A 41 20.07 -11.87 -0.35
N LEU A 42 20.07 -13.02 0.34
CA LEU A 42 18.84 -13.62 0.88
C LEU A 42 18.17 -12.74 1.94
N PHE A 43 18.96 -11.93 2.65
CA PHE A 43 18.46 -10.96 3.63
C PHE A 43 18.29 -9.58 3.00
N VAL A 44 19.29 -9.12 2.24
CA VAL A 44 19.29 -7.78 1.64
C VAL A 44 18.16 -7.61 0.62
N GLY A 45 17.88 -8.63 -0.18
CA GLY A 45 16.80 -8.59 -1.16
C GLY A 45 15.46 -8.26 -0.49
N PRO A 46 14.95 -9.12 0.42
CA PRO A 46 13.63 -8.93 1.01
C PRO A 46 13.50 -7.61 1.75
N VAL A 47 14.57 -7.18 2.44
CA VAL A 47 14.61 -5.89 3.13
C VAL A 47 14.46 -4.73 2.15
N LEU A 48 15.16 -4.75 1.02
CA LEU A 48 15.10 -3.68 0.01
C LEU A 48 13.70 -3.59 -0.62
N VAL A 49 13.09 -4.73 -0.96
CA VAL A 49 11.73 -4.76 -1.53
C VAL A 49 10.69 -4.32 -0.50
N SER A 50 10.83 -4.73 0.77
CA SER A 50 9.96 -4.24 1.85
C SER A 50 10.03 -2.73 1.97
N LEU A 51 11.24 -2.15 1.94
CA LEU A 51 11.42 -0.70 2.06
C LEU A 51 10.77 0.04 0.89
N LEU A 52 10.95 -0.47 -0.33
CA LEU A 52 10.33 0.09 -1.52
C LEU A 52 8.80 0.03 -1.44
N MET A 53 8.23 -1.11 -1.04
CA MET A 53 6.79 -1.25 -0.89
C MET A 53 6.23 -0.31 0.18
N THR A 54 6.91 -0.19 1.32
CA THR A 54 6.54 0.78 2.36
C THR A 54 6.57 2.21 1.84
N ALA A 55 7.60 2.58 1.07
CA ALA A 55 7.68 3.92 0.47
C ALA A 55 6.52 4.17 -0.52
N ILE A 56 6.19 3.18 -1.35
CA ILE A 56 5.05 3.25 -2.27
C ILE A 56 3.73 3.35 -1.50
N GLN A 57 3.61 2.64 -0.38
CA GLN A 57 2.41 2.68 0.46
C GLN A 57 2.20 4.07 1.06
N ILE A 58 3.25 4.66 1.64
CA ILE A 58 3.22 6.03 2.18
C ILE A 58 2.84 7.03 1.08
N TYR A 59 3.46 6.91 -0.10
CA TYR A 59 3.14 7.76 -1.24
C TYR A 59 1.66 7.62 -1.64
N ARG A 60 1.16 6.38 -1.80
CA ARG A 60 -0.25 6.17 -2.18
C ARG A 60 -1.23 6.73 -1.16
N GLU A 61 -0.91 6.66 0.12
CA GLU A 61 -1.75 7.20 1.19
C GLU A 61 -1.88 8.72 1.12
N GLU A 62 -0.80 9.43 0.76
CA GLU A 62 -0.83 10.88 0.55
C GLU A 62 -1.74 11.29 -0.61
N TYR A 63 -1.66 10.59 -1.75
CA TYR A 63 -2.42 10.94 -2.96
C TYR A 63 -3.86 10.43 -2.97
N HIS A 64 -4.17 9.34 -2.25
CA HIS A 64 -5.53 8.82 -2.17
C HIS A 64 -6.49 9.77 -1.42
N ASN A 65 -5.96 10.64 -0.56
CA ASN A 65 -6.75 11.64 0.17
C ASN A 65 -7.11 12.88 -0.67
N ALA A 66 -6.57 13.04 -1.88
CA ALA A 66 -6.81 14.23 -2.71
C ALA A 66 -8.08 14.14 -3.59
N GLU A 67 -8.67 12.94 -3.77
CA GLU A 67 -9.75 12.72 -4.74
C GLU A 67 -11.17 12.84 -4.14
N THR A 68 -11.31 12.99 -2.82
CA THR A 68 -12.64 13.09 -2.16
C THR A 68 -13.20 14.51 -2.04
N ASP A 69 -12.44 15.55 -2.43
CA ASP A 69 -12.91 16.94 -2.48
C ASP A 69 -13.41 17.32 -3.89
N THR A 70 -14.35 16.55 -4.46
CA THR A 70 -15.22 17.11 -5.51
C THR A 70 -16.41 17.76 -4.80
N PRO A 71 -16.52 19.11 -4.75
CA PRO A 71 -17.73 19.76 -4.31
C PRO A 71 -18.81 19.39 -5.32
N ALA A 72 -19.90 18.78 -4.82
CA ALA A 72 -21.08 18.48 -5.60
C ALA A 72 -21.43 19.64 -6.53
N SER A 73 -21.37 19.37 -7.84
CA SER A 73 -21.84 20.24 -8.90
C SER A 73 -23.25 20.75 -8.55
N PRO A 74 -23.53 22.07 -8.68
CA PRO A 74 -24.80 22.64 -8.31
C PRO A 74 -25.87 22.15 -9.29
N ALA A 75 -26.72 21.24 -8.82
CA ALA A 75 -27.88 20.78 -9.55
C ALA A 75 -28.96 21.89 -9.56
N THR A 76 -28.91 22.75 -10.58
CA THR A 76 -30.05 23.51 -11.14
C THR A 76 -29.69 23.70 -12.62
N PRO A 77 -30.48 23.28 -13.64
CA PRO A 77 -31.85 23.76 -13.94
C PRO A 77 -32.71 22.66 -14.64
N PRO A 78 -33.91 22.86 -15.27
CA PRO A 78 -34.70 24.07 -15.60
C PRO A 78 -35.93 24.35 -14.72
#